data_AF-A0A2S2NHZ8-F1
#
_entry.id   AF-A0A2S2NHZ8-F1
#
_cell.length_a   1.000
_cell.length_b   1.000
_cell.length_c   1.000
_cell.angle_alpha   90.00
_cell.angle_beta   90.00
_cell.angle_gamma   90.00
#
_symmetry.space_group_name_H-M   'P 1'
#
loop_
_entity.id
_entity.type
_entity.pdbx_description
1 polymer ?
#
loop_
_entity_poly.entity_id
_entity_poly.type
_entity_poly.pdbx_seq_one_letter_code
_entity_poly.pdbx_strand_id
1 'polypeptide(L)'
;MSILMVLFIIFNLYSNGLTYDITGDIVYFGGSLAVYIVFIHLAREWPKVMERWELMEREMRQFGYPPKMAFKFKILTSIVMVLAIIEHSASVLTGIMKAIPCSTGGLDIFRAYFSMSFRQVFSLINYSLVIAIPLGLFNFMLACAWNYMDLFIIILSSALADKFKQLNQKLVSVKGKVLPSTYWRKSRETYNLLASLTKDFDEFLSPVILLSFANNLYFICLQLLNSLKPMHDVWEASYFVFSFTYLVGRTCAVSLYAASINDQSKKPKAILFSVPTESYGVEVNLS
;
A
#
# COMPACT_ATOMS: atom_id res chain seq x y z
N MET A 1 12.92 -5.68 -17.54
CA MET A 1 11.83 -4.89 -18.16
C MET A 1 11.71 -3.51 -17.56
N SER A 2 11.53 -3.31 -16.24
CA SER A 2 11.38 -1.96 -15.65
C SER A 2 12.55 -1.01 -15.95
N ILE A 3 13.79 -1.47 -15.80
CA ILE A 3 15.01 -0.68 -16.13
C ILE A 3 15.02 -0.31 -17.62
N LEU A 4 14.70 -1.27 -18.50
CA LEU A 4 14.65 -1.07 -19.95
C LEU A 4 13.58 -0.02 -20.31
N MET A 5 12.41 -0.05 -19.68
CA MET A 5 11.36 0.96 -19.85
C MET A 5 11.84 2.35 -19.44
N VAL A 6 12.49 2.46 -18.27
CA VAL A 6 13.03 3.74 -17.81
C VAL A 6 14.10 4.27 -18.78
N LEU A 7 14.96 3.41 -19.31
CA LEU A 7 15.96 3.81 -20.32
C LEU A 7 15.31 4.30 -21.62
N PHE A 8 14.27 3.62 -22.12
CA PHE A 8 13.52 4.09 -23.28
C PHE A 8 12.82 5.43 -23.04
N ILE A 9 12.29 5.64 -21.82
CA ILE A 9 11.67 6.91 -21.44
C ILE A 9 12.72 8.03 -21.36
N ILE A 10 13.90 7.79 -20.80
CA ILE A 10 15.00 8.76 -20.76
C ILE A 10 15.47 9.12 -22.18
N PHE A 11 15.58 8.13 -23.06
CA PHE A 11 15.92 8.36 -24.47
C PHE A 11 14.84 9.21 -25.17
N ASN A 12 13.57 8.91 -24.92
CA ASN A 12 12.44 9.66 -25.46
C ASN A 12 12.41 11.11 -24.93
N LEU A 13 12.69 11.31 -23.65
CA LEU A 13 12.83 12.62 -23.02
C LEU A 13 13.96 13.45 -23.65
N TYR A 14 15.11 12.82 -23.90
CA TYR A 14 16.24 13.48 -24.56
C TYR A 14 15.91 13.88 -26.00
N SER A 15 15.14 13.04 -26.71
CA SER A 15 14.83 13.25 -28.13
C SER A 15 13.67 14.22 -28.36
N ASN A 16 12.63 14.20 -27.52
CA ASN A 16 11.37 14.90 -27.74
C ASN A 16 11.04 15.97 -26.68
N GLY A 17 11.89 16.13 -25.65
CA GLY A 17 11.65 17.04 -24.55
C GLY A 17 10.62 16.52 -23.53
N LEU A 18 10.38 17.31 -22.47
CA LEU A 18 9.42 16.94 -21.42
C LEU A 18 8.00 17.26 -21.86
N THR A 19 7.15 16.24 -21.94
CA THR A 19 5.70 16.39 -22.21
C THR A 19 4.88 15.83 -21.05
N TYR A 20 3.58 16.18 -21.04
CA TYR A 20 2.62 15.68 -20.05
C TYR A 20 2.57 14.14 -20.02
N ASP A 21 2.51 13.50 -21.19
CA ASP A 21 2.45 12.04 -21.31
C ASP A 21 3.75 11.38 -20.82
N ILE A 22 4.91 11.93 -21.21
CA ILE A 22 6.21 11.43 -20.76
C ILE A 22 6.35 11.52 -19.24
N THR A 23 5.83 12.59 -18.62
CA THR A 23 5.85 12.73 -17.17
C THR A 23 5.04 11.64 -16.48
N GLY A 24 3.85 11.33 -17.02
CA GLY A 24 3.02 10.20 -16.54
C GLY A 24 3.75 8.87 -16.63
N ASP A 25 4.41 8.60 -17.76
CA ASP A 25 5.19 7.38 -17.98
C ASP A 25 6.40 7.29 -17.03
N ILE A 26 7.12 8.40 -16.81
CA ILE A 26 8.24 8.45 -15.86
C ILE A 26 7.77 8.06 -14.46
N VAL A 27 6.67 8.65 -13.97
CA VAL A 27 6.18 8.35 -12.63
C VAL A 27 5.65 6.92 -12.55
N TYR A 28 4.95 6.43 -13.57
CA TYR A 28 4.42 5.07 -13.58
C TYR A 28 5.52 4.01 -13.61
N PHE A 29 6.40 4.03 -14.62
CA PHE A 29 7.44 3.01 -14.80
C PHE A 29 8.62 3.21 -13.83
N GLY A 30 9.01 4.47 -13.58
CA GLY A 30 10.05 4.82 -12.61
C GLY A 30 9.61 4.56 -11.18
N GLY A 31 8.39 4.96 -10.81
CA GLY A 31 7.79 4.64 -9.52
C GLY A 31 7.69 3.14 -9.31
N SER A 32 7.27 2.38 -10.32
CA SER A 32 7.24 0.92 -10.26
C SER A 32 8.63 0.29 -10.10
N LEU A 33 9.65 0.81 -10.76
CA LEU A 33 11.05 0.38 -10.55
C LEU A 33 11.47 0.64 -9.11
N ALA A 34 11.15 1.81 -8.55
CA ALA A 34 11.41 2.13 -7.15
C ALA A 34 10.69 1.15 -6.21
N VAL A 35 9.44 0.76 -6.51
CA VAL A 35 8.71 -0.27 -5.74
C VAL A 35 9.52 -1.56 -5.70
N TYR A 36 9.98 -2.07 -6.84
CA TYR A 36 10.79 -3.30 -6.85
C TYR A 36 12.07 -3.19 -6.04
N ILE A 37 12.81 -2.07 -6.16
CA ILE A 37 14.05 -1.85 -5.41
C ILE A 37 13.77 -1.86 -3.90
N VAL A 38 12.75 -1.12 -3.47
CA VAL A 38 12.33 -1.04 -2.07
C VAL A 38 11.88 -2.40 -1.56
N PHE A 39 11.11 -3.17 -2.32
CA PHE A 39 10.67 -4.52 -1.93
C PHE A 39 11.81 -5.53 -1.86
N ILE A 40 12.83 -5.43 -2.71
CA ILE A 40 14.05 -6.25 -2.59
C ILE A 40 14.80 -5.90 -1.30
N HIS A 41 14.88 -4.63 -0.94
CA HIS A 41 15.51 -4.20 0.31
C HIS A 41 14.71 -4.69 1.54
N LEU A 42 13.39 -4.50 1.53
CA LEU A 42 12.46 -5.00 2.55
C LEU A 42 12.60 -6.52 2.72
N ALA A 43 12.69 -7.28 1.63
CA ALA A 43 12.84 -8.73 1.69
C ALA A 43 14.13 -9.18 2.39
N ARG A 44 15.21 -8.39 2.30
CA ARG A 44 16.48 -8.67 2.98
C ARG A 44 16.43 -8.36 4.48
N GLU A 45 15.72 -7.30 4.87
CA GLU A 45 15.56 -6.91 6.28
C GLU A 45 14.42 -7.66 6.98
N TRP A 46 13.49 -8.26 6.22
CA TRP A 46 12.32 -8.98 6.72
C TRP A 46 12.62 -10.02 7.82
N PRO A 47 13.66 -10.88 7.71
CA PRO A 47 13.95 -11.85 8.76
C PRO A 47 14.25 -11.21 10.12
N LYS A 48 14.99 -10.08 10.13
CA LYS A 48 15.35 -9.37 11.38
C LYS A 48 14.10 -8.78 12.05
N VAL A 49 13.20 -8.21 11.27
CA VAL A 49 11.94 -7.64 11.78
C VAL A 49 11.02 -8.75 12.30
N MET A 50 10.97 -9.88 11.60
CA MET A 50 10.16 -11.04 12.00
C MET A 50 10.67 -11.75 13.25
N GLU A 51 11.97 -11.78 13.49
CA GLU A 51 12.52 -12.27 14.75
C GLU A 51 12.02 -11.46 15.96
N ARG A 52 12.03 -10.12 15.84
CA ARG A 52 11.48 -9.23 16.88
C ARG A 52 9.97 -9.37 17.02
N TRP A 53 9.27 -9.55 15.91
CA TRP A 53 7.83 -9.82 15.93
C TRP A 53 7.54 -11.13 16.68
N GLU A 54 8.27 -12.21 16.38
CA GLU A 54 8.10 -13.51 17.04
C GLU A 54 8.33 -13.41 18.55
N LEU A 55 9.39 -12.71 18.96
CA LEU A 55 9.66 -12.44 20.38
C LEU A 55 8.46 -11.74 21.04
N MET A 56 7.91 -10.71 20.39
CA MET A 56 6.71 -10.02 20.86
C MET A 56 5.50 -10.97 20.94
N GLU A 57 5.28 -11.85 19.96
CA GLU A 57 4.18 -12.81 20.02
C GLU A 57 4.32 -13.81 21.17
N ARG A 58 5.54 -14.27 21.44
CA ARG A 58 5.83 -15.17 22.57
C ARG A 58 5.50 -14.50 23.91
N GLU A 59 5.94 -13.26 24.09
CA GLU A 59 5.65 -12.46 25.31
C GLU A 59 4.15 -12.16 25.46
N MET A 60 3.46 -11.97 24.32
CA MET A 60 2.03 -11.66 24.31
C MET A 60 1.12 -12.89 24.41
N ARG A 61 1.66 -14.12 24.48
CA ARG A 61 0.86 -15.35 24.52
C ARG A 61 -0.16 -15.37 25.66
N GLN A 62 0.18 -14.77 26.80
CA GLN A 62 -0.69 -14.65 27.98
C GLN A 62 -1.93 -13.75 27.78
N PHE A 63 -1.91 -12.87 26.77
CA PHE A 63 -3.03 -11.97 26.45
C PHE A 63 -4.08 -12.65 25.55
N GLY A 64 -3.79 -13.87 25.07
CA GLY A 64 -4.63 -14.63 24.15
C GLY A 64 -4.45 -14.21 22.70
N TYR A 65 -4.77 -15.12 21.77
CA TYR A 65 -4.71 -14.79 20.34
C TYR A 65 -5.96 -14.04 19.90
N PRO A 66 -5.82 -12.98 19.10
CA PRO A 66 -6.96 -12.25 18.59
C PRO A 66 -7.75 -13.14 17.61
N PRO A 67 -9.04 -13.40 17.86
CA PRO A 67 -9.83 -14.24 16.98
C PRO A 67 -9.98 -13.57 15.61
N LYS A 68 -9.92 -14.38 14.54
CA LYS A 68 -10.22 -13.98 13.15
C LYS A 68 -9.23 -13.02 12.47
N MET A 69 -8.04 -12.76 13.02
CA MET A 69 -7.06 -11.88 12.34
C MET A 69 -6.64 -12.38 10.95
N ALA A 70 -6.33 -13.67 10.83
CA ALA A 70 -6.01 -14.25 9.54
C ALA A 70 -7.18 -14.12 8.54
N PHE A 71 -8.42 -14.23 9.02
CA PHE A 71 -9.61 -14.06 8.18
C PHE A 71 -9.79 -12.61 7.73
N LYS A 72 -9.60 -11.63 8.64
CA LYS A 72 -9.60 -10.20 8.33
C LYS A 72 -8.56 -9.87 7.25
N PHE A 73 -7.33 -10.37 7.37
CA PHE A 73 -6.28 -10.11 6.38
C PHE A 73 -6.55 -10.77 5.03
N LYS A 74 -7.12 -11.99 5.02
CA LYS A 74 -7.56 -12.66 3.79
C LYS A 74 -8.65 -11.86 3.08
N ILE A 75 -9.67 -11.39 3.80
CA ILE A 75 -10.73 -10.55 3.23
C ILE A 75 -10.15 -9.27 2.65
N LEU A 76 -9.36 -8.54 3.45
CA LEU A 76 -8.79 -7.26 3.01
C LEU A 76 -7.92 -7.43 1.76
N THR A 77 -7.05 -8.44 1.76
CA THR A 77 -6.21 -8.79 0.59
C THR A 77 -7.07 -9.11 -0.63
N SER A 78 -8.10 -9.94 -0.45
CA SER A 78 -8.97 -10.34 -1.55
C SER A 78 -9.72 -9.16 -2.15
N ILE A 79 -10.28 -8.28 -1.32
CA ILE A 79 -10.99 -7.08 -1.77
C ILE A 79 -10.06 -6.17 -2.57
N VAL A 80 -8.90 -5.82 -2.02
CA VAL A 80 -7.95 -4.90 -2.69
C VAL A 80 -7.45 -5.49 -4.00
N MET A 81 -7.05 -6.77 -4.02
CA MET A 81 -6.52 -7.37 -5.24
C MET A 81 -7.59 -7.59 -6.32
N VAL A 82 -8.82 -7.93 -5.95
CA VAL A 82 -9.92 -8.06 -6.93
C VAL A 82 -10.27 -6.70 -7.53
N LEU A 83 -10.38 -5.65 -6.71
CA LEU A 83 -10.64 -4.29 -7.20
C LEU A 83 -9.49 -3.79 -8.09
N ALA A 84 -8.24 -4.10 -7.76
CA ALA A 84 -7.08 -3.79 -8.59
C ALA A 84 -7.15 -4.46 -9.97
N ILE A 85 -7.58 -5.72 -10.04
CA ILE A 85 -7.74 -6.44 -11.32
C ILE A 85 -8.88 -5.83 -12.15
N ILE A 86 -10.00 -5.48 -11.51
CA ILE A 86 -11.12 -4.81 -12.18
C ILE A 86 -10.68 -3.46 -12.73
N GLU A 87 -9.97 -2.66 -11.94
CA GLU A 87 -9.44 -1.35 -12.33
C GLU A 87 -8.49 -1.47 -13.53
N HIS A 88 -7.53 -2.39 -13.46
CA HIS A 88 -6.60 -2.63 -14.55
C HIS A 88 -7.33 -3.09 -15.83
N SER A 89 -8.30 -4.00 -15.70
CA SER A 89 -9.09 -4.48 -16.84
C SER A 89 -9.90 -3.35 -17.48
N ALA A 90 -10.50 -2.47 -16.67
CA ALA A 90 -11.23 -1.31 -17.15
C ALA A 90 -10.30 -0.26 -17.80
N SER A 91 -9.09 -0.10 -17.29
CA SER A 91 -8.04 0.74 -17.87
C SER A 91 -7.62 0.23 -19.25
N VAL A 92 -7.38 -1.08 -19.38
CA VAL A 92 -7.10 -1.75 -20.67
C VAL A 92 -8.26 -1.55 -21.65
N LEU A 93 -9.50 -1.78 -21.21
CA LEU A 93 -10.68 -1.60 -22.07
C LEU A 93 -10.80 -0.15 -22.56
N THR A 94 -10.60 0.81 -21.66
CA THR A 94 -10.61 2.24 -22.01
C THR A 94 -9.50 2.58 -23.01
N GLY A 95 -8.31 2.01 -22.86
CA GLY A 95 -7.22 2.15 -23.83
C GLY A 95 -7.56 1.56 -25.19
N ILE A 96 -8.20 0.38 -25.23
CA ILE A 96 -8.66 -0.25 -26.47
C ILE A 96 -9.71 0.64 -27.15
N MET A 97 -10.71 1.13 -26.41
CA MET A 97 -11.74 2.03 -26.95
C MET A 97 -11.14 3.29 -27.58
N LYS A 98 -10.11 3.87 -26.94
CA LYS A 98 -9.37 5.02 -27.48
C LYS A 98 -8.55 4.68 -28.73
N ALA A 99 -8.16 3.43 -28.92
CA ALA A 99 -7.41 2.97 -30.08
C ALA A 99 -8.27 2.59 -31.29
N ILE A 100 -9.57 2.30 -31.10
CA ILE A 100 -10.49 1.90 -32.18
C ILE A 100 -10.49 2.89 -33.36
N PRO A 101 -10.64 4.23 -33.15
CA PRO A 101 -10.67 5.19 -34.25
C PRO A 101 -9.35 5.28 -35.03
N CYS A 102 -8.24 4.81 -34.44
CA CYS A 102 -6.92 4.81 -35.05
C CYS A 102 -6.56 3.49 -35.74
N SER A 103 -7.50 2.54 -35.84
CA SER A 103 -7.26 1.20 -36.38
C SER A 103 -8.09 0.93 -37.63
N THR A 104 -7.62 0.02 -38.49
CA THR A 104 -8.40 -0.48 -39.64
C THR A 104 -9.37 -1.61 -39.27
N GLY A 105 -9.55 -1.89 -37.97
CA GLY A 105 -10.40 -2.97 -37.46
C GLY A 105 -9.71 -4.34 -37.36
N GLY A 106 -10.42 -5.33 -36.80
CA GLY A 106 -9.91 -6.70 -36.62
C GLY A 106 -8.68 -6.77 -35.70
N LEU A 107 -7.64 -7.47 -36.15
CA LEU A 107 -6.38 -7.63 -35.39
C LEU A 107 -5.57 -6.33 -35.28
N ASP A 108 -5.82 -5.33 -36.13
CA ASP A 108 -5.11 -4.05 -36.10
C ASP A 108 -5.43 -3.22 -34.84
N ILE A 109 -6.59 -3.47 -34.19
CA ILE A 109 -6.95 -2.85 -32.92
C ILE A 109 -5.89 -3.13 -31.84
N PHE A 110 -5.39 -4.37 -31.76
CA PHE A 110 -4.36 -4.73 -30.80
C PHE A 110 -3.04 -4.01 -31.10
N ARG A 111 -2.69 -3.91 -32.38
CA ARG A 111 -1.50 -3.15 -32.81
C ARG A 111 -1.63 -1.68 -32.41
N ALA A 112 -2.75 -1.05 -32.69
CA ALA A 112 -3.02 0.34 -32.34
C ALA A 112 -2.95 0.54 -30.82
N TYR A 113 -3.65 -0.29 -30.04
CA TYR A 113 -3.63 -0.25 -28.58
C TYR A 113 -2.21 -0.34 -28.01
N PHE A 114 -1.45 -1.39 -28.36
CA PHE A 114 -0.09 -1.56 -27.83
C PHE A 114 0.87 -0.46 -28.29
N SER A 115 0.74 0.02 -29.53
CA SER A 115 1.57 1.12 -30.04
C SER A 115 1.28 2.45 -29.34
N MET A 116 0.02 2.69 -28.96
CA MET A 116 -0.38 3.87 -28.20
C MET A 116 0.02 3.75 -26.73
N SER A 117 -0.25 2.61 -26.08
CA SER A 117 0.05 2.40 -24.65
C SER A 117 1.54 2.26 -24.34
N PHE A 118 2.35 1.81 -25.29
CA PHE A 118 3.80 1.66 -25.14
C PHE A 118 4.55 2.44 -26.23
N ARG A 119 4.15 3.69 -26.45
CA ARG A 119 4.75 4.57 -27.47
C ARG A 119 6.26 4.69 -27.32
N GLN A 120 6.77 4.70 -26.10
CA GLN A 120 8.18 4.71 -25.73
C GLN A 120 8.97 3.49 -26.26
N VAL A 121 8.31 2.36 -26.48
CA VAL A 121 8.94 1.15 -27.05
C VAL A 121 8.73 1.10 -28.56
N PHE A 122 7.48 1.26 -29.02
CA PHE A 122 7.12 1.05 -30.42
C PHE A 122 7.45 2.23 -31.34
N SER A 123 7.91 3.37 -30.81
CA SER A 123 8.56 4.41 -31.61
C SER A 123 9.97 4.04 -32.07
N LEU A 124 10.64 3.12 -31.35
CA LEU A 124 12.01 2.70 -31.61
C LEU A 124 12.07 1.30 -32.23
N ILE A 125 11.13 0.43 -31.85
CA ILE A 125 11.09 -0.97 -32.27
C ILE A 125 9.81 -1.23 -33.04
N ASN A 126 9.91 -1.92 -34.17
CA ASN A 126 8.74 -2.31 -34.95
C ASN A 126 7.79 -3.19 -34.12
N TYR A 127 6.49 -2.94 -34.28
CA TYR A 127 5.47 -3.71 -33.61
C TYR A 127 5.58 -5.21 -33.95
N SER A 128 5.55 -6.04 -32.91
CA SER A 128 5.41 -7.49 -33.03
C SER A 128 4.68 -8.05 -31.81
N LEU A 129 3.87 -9.10 -32.02
CA LEU A 129 3.13 -9.74 -30.94
C LEU A 129 4.06 -10.36 -29.88
N VAL A 130 5.24 -10.83 -30.29
CA VAL A 130 6.27 -11.41 -29.41
C VAL A 130 6.78 -10.39 -28.39
N ILE A 131 6.76 -9.09 -28.72
CA ILE A 131 7.12 -8.02 -27.80
C ILE A 131 5.88 -7.52 -27.05
N ALA A 132 4.76 -7.33 -27.75
CA ALA A 132 3.54 -6.77 -27.17
C ALA A 132 2.97 -7.62 -26.01
N ILE A 133 2.93 -8.95 -26.15
CA ILE A 133 2.37 -9.84 -25.12
C ILE A 133 3.17 -9.76 -23.80
N PRO A 134 4.50 -9.91 -23.78
CA PRO A 134 5.30 -9.68 -22.58
C PRO A 134 5.14 -8.28 -21.98
N LEU A 135 4.99 -7.24 -22.81
CA LEU A 135 4.75 -5.88 -22.31
C LEU A 135 3.41 -5.74 -21.61
N GLY A 136 2.34 -6.33 -22.16
CA GLY A 136 1.03 -6.37 -21.52
C GLY A 136 1.06 -7.10 -20.19
N LEU A 137 1.68 -8.28 -20.14
CA LEU A 137 1.85 -9.04 -18.89
C LEU A 137 2.66 -8.27 -17.86
N PHE A 138 3.73 -7.61 -18.29
CA PHE A 138 4.56 -6.80 -17.41
C PHE A 138 3.77 -5.61 -16.84
N ASN A 139 2.97 -4.92 -17.65
CA ASN A 139 2.09 -3.84 -17.21
C ASN A 139 1.06 -4.30 -16.18
N PHE A 140 0.49 -5.50 -16.37
CA PHE A 140 -0.37 -6.12 -15.36
C PHE A 140 0.37 -6.36 -14.04
N MET A 141 1.60 -6.89 -14.09
CA MET A 141 2.42 -7.07 -12.88
C MET A 141 2.73 -5.74 -12.18
N LEU A 142 2.96 -4.65 -12.93
CA LEU A 142 3.18 -3.32 -12.36
C LEU A 142 1.93 -2.82 -11.62
N ALA A 143 0.76 -2.97 -12.24
CA ALA A 143 -0.51 -2.61 -11.60
C ALA A 143 -0.74 -3.41 -10.31
N CYS A 144 -0.46 -4.73 -10.32
CA CYS A 144 -0.51 -5.55 -9.12
C CYS A 144 0.50 -5.11 -8.06
N ALA A 145 1.75 -4.80 -8.45
CA ALA A 145 2.81 -4.40 -7.52
C ALA A 145 2.47 -3.08 -6.81
N TRP A 146 1.91 -2.10 -7.51
CA TRP A 146 1.46 -0.86 -6.89
C TRP A 146 0.32 -1.10 -5.89
N ASN A 147 -0.67 -1.91 -6.24
CA ASN A 147 -1.76 -2.25 -5.30
C ASN A 147 -1.27 -3.06 -4.10
N TYR A 148 -0.33 -3.96 -4.32
CA TYR A 148 0.29 -4.76 -3.27
C TYR A 148 1.11 -3.89 -2.31
N MET A 149 1.81 -2.85 -2.79
CA MET A 149 2.55 -1.92 -1.94
C MET A 149 1.67 -1.31 -0.85
N ASP A 150 0.52 -0.76 -1.24
CA ASP A 150 -0.42 -0.13 -0.30
C ASP A 150 -1.03 -1.18 0.64
N LEU A 151 -1.41 -2.34 0.10
CA LEU A 151 -1.94 -3.46 0.87
C LEU A 151 -0.95 -3.94 1.94
N PHE A 152 0.34 -4.01 1.60
CA PHE A 152 1.40 -4.42 2.52
C PHE A 152 1.47 -3.48 3.73
N ILE A 153 1.45 -2.17 3.49
CA ILE A 153 1.42 -1.16 4.56
C ILE A 153 0.16 -1.31 5.42
N ILE A 154 -1.01 -1.47 4.78
CA ILE A 154 -2.29 -1.63 5.49
C ILE A 154 -2.26 -2.85 6.41
N ILE A 155 -1.82 -4.01 5.90
CA ILE A 155 -1.81 -5.27 6.67
C ILE A 155 -0.87 -5.15 7.88
N LEU A 156 0.35 -4.65 7.69
CA LEU A 156 1.31 -4.55 8.79
C LEU A 156 0.88 -3.52 9.83
N SER A 157 0.37 -2.38 9.38
CA SER A 157 -0.16 -1.35 10.29
C SER A 157 -1.35 -1.87 11.10
N SER A 158 -2.26 -2.59 10.43
CA SER A 158 -3.41 -3.25 11.05
C SER A 158 -2.97 -4.30 12.09
N ALA A 159 -1.99 -5.13 11.75
CA ALA A 159 -1.45 -6.15 12.64
C ALA A 159 -0.88 -5.54 13.93
N LEU A 160 -0.07 -4.48 13.80
CA LEU A 160 0.55 -3.82 14.92
C LEU A 160 -0.49 -3.08 15.80
N ALA A 161 -1.44 -2.38 15.19
CA ALA A 161 -2.56 -1.77 15.90
C ALA A 161 -3.40 -2.81 16.67
N ASP A 162 -3.60 -3.99 16.09
CA ASP A 162 -4.32 -5.09 16.72
C ASP A 162 -3.54 -5.71 17.90
N LYS A 163 -2.20 -5.63 17.93
CA LYS A 163 -1.40 -6.02 19.11
C LYS A 163 -1.57 -5.02 20.26
N PHE A 164 -1.52 -3.71 19.99
CA PHE A 164 -1.87 -2.71 21.01
C PHE A 164 -3.31 -2.87 21.50
N LYS A 165 -4.24 -3.20 20.60
CA LYS A 165 -5.64 -3.45 20.96
C LYS A 165 -5.79 -4.63 21.92
N GLN A 166 -5.03 -5.71 21.77
CA GLN A 166 -5.02 -6.83 22.72
C GLN A 166 -4.55 -6.40 24.11
N LEU A 167 -3.45 -5.66 24.19
CA LEU A 167 -2.96 -5.11 25.45
C LEU A 167 -4.03 -4.21 26.11
N ASN A 168 -4.63 -3.31 25.33
CA ASN A 168 -5.69 -2.42 25.79
C ASN A 168 -6.89 -3.17 26.35
N GLN A 169 -7.38 -4.19 25.63
CA GLN A 169 -8.51 -5.01 26.08
C GLN A 169 -8.22 -5.69 27.42
N LYS A 170 -6.98 -6.16 27.63
CA LYS A 170 -6.60 -6.79 28.90
C LYS A 170 -6.52 -5.77 30.03
N LEU A 171 -5.91 -4.60 29.79
CA LEU A 171 -5.85 -3.51 30.76
C LEU A 171 -7.27 -3.03 31.18
N VAL A 172 -8.20 -2.92 30.23
CA VAL A 172 -9.60 -2.60 30.54
C VAL A 172 -10.25 -3.67 31.42
N SER A 173 -9.99 -4.96 31.17
CA SER A 173 -10.59 -6.07 31.95
C SER A 173 -10.17 -6.12 33.43
N VAL A 174 -9.09 -5.42 33.77
CA VAL A 174 -8.55 -5.33 35.14
C VAL A 174 -8.72 -3.96 35.78
N LYS A 175 -9.39 -3.03 35.09
CA LYS A 175 -9.66 -1.68 35.61
C LYS A 175 -10.39 -1.75 36.96
N GLY A 176 -9.93 -0.97 37.94
CA GLY A 176 -10.51 -0.92 39.28
C GLY A 176 -10.19 -2.11 40.19
N LYS A 177 -9.39 -3.08 39.73
CA LYS A 177 -8.94 -4.22 40.56
C LYS A 177 -7.57 -3.91 41.18
N VAL A 178 -7.38 -4.34 42.42
CA VAL A 178 -6.06 -4.35 43.07
C VAL A 178 -5.27 -5.54 42.54
N LEU A 179 -4.13 -5.27 41.92
CA LEU A 179 -3.27 -6.28 41.32
C LEU A 179 -1.83 -6.11 41.82
N PRO A 180 -1.06 -7.20 41.91
CA PRO A 180 0.33 -7.13 42.37
C PRO A 180 1.18 -6.27 41.43
N SER A 181 2.22 -5.64 41.97
CA SER A 181 3.17 -4.81 41.22
C SER A 181 3.81 -5.55 40.03
N THR A 182 3.98 -6.87 40.15
CA THR A 182 4.49 -7.73 39.08
C THR A 182 3.62 -7.70 37.82
N TYR A 183 2.29 -7.57 37.96
CA TYR A 183 1.37 -7.46 36.83
C TYR A 183 1.53 -6.14 36.07
N TRP A 184 1.64 -5.03 36.82
CA TRP A 184 1.83 -3.70 36.24
C TRP A 184 3.18 -3.57 35.55
N ARG A 185 4.24 -4.08 36.19
CA ARG A 185 5.57 -4.20 35.58
C ARG A 185 5.53 -4.98 34.27
N LYS A 186 4.88 -6.15 34.26
CA LYS A 186 4.77 -6.97 33.03
C LYS A 186 3.96 -6.28 31.92
N SER A 187 2.91 -5.56 32.29
CA SER A 187 2.11 -4.77 31.34
C SER A 187 2.93 -3.64 30.73
N ARG A 188 3.78 -2.98 31.53
CA ARG A 188 4.74 -1.97 31.07
C ARG A 188 5.80 -2.54 30.14
N GLU A 189 6.42 -3.65 30.53
CA GLU A 189 7.39 -4.35 29.67
C GLU A 189 6.78 -4.69 28.31
N THR A 190 5.54 -5.20 28.30
CA THR A 190 4.81 -5.53 27.07
C THR A 190 4.54 -4.27 26.23
N TYR A 191 4.15 -3.16 26.86
CA TYR A 191 3.97 -1.89 26.18
C TYR A 191 5.26 -1.38 25.54
N ASN A 192 6.36 -1.39 26.30
CA ASN A 192 7.67 -0.96 25.82
C ASN A 192 8.17 -1.83 24.67
N LEU A 193 7.92 -3.14 24.72
CA LEU A 193 8.22 -4.06 23.63
C LEU A 193 7.42 -3.71 22.36
N LEU A 194 6.13 -3.44 22.48
CA LEU A 194 5.29 -3.01 21.35
C LEU A 194 5.72 -1.65 20.80
N ALA A 195 6.07 -0.70 21.66
CA ALA A 195 6.58 0.61 21.25
C ALA A 195 7.92 0.49 20.50
N SER A 196 8.84 -0.34 21.01
CA SER A 196 10.10 -0.63 20.34
C SER A 196 9.88 -1.29 18.97
N LEU A 197 9.03 -2.31 18.91
CA LEU A 197 8.69 -2.98 17.65
C LEU A 197 8.04 -2.01 16.65
N THR A 198 7.21 -1.09 17.13
CA THR A 198 6.61 -0.04 16.29
C THR A 198 7.67 0.85 15.66
N LYS A 199 8.70 1.23 16.42
CA LYS A 199 9.82 2.02 15.91
C LYS A 199 10.61 1.25 14.84
N ASP A 200 10.85 -0.03 15.05
CA ASP A 200 11.52 -0.89 14.06
C ASP A 200 10.71 -1.01 12.77
N PHE A 201 9.39 -1.16 12.89
CA PHE A 201 8.48 -1.19 11.75
C PHE A 201 8.39 0.15 11.04
N ASP A 202 8.42 1.26 11.76
CA ASP A 202 8.42 2.60 11.18
C ASP A 202 9.68 2.81 10.33
N GLU A 203 10.86 2.45 10.84
CA GLU A 203 12.12 2.52 10.08
C GLU A 203 12.11 1.59 8.87
N PHE A 204 11.64 0.34 9.04
CA PHE A 204 11.51 -0.65 7.98
C PHE A 204 10.52 -0.21 6.88
N LEU A 205 9.37 0.35 7.25
CA LEU A 205 8.30 0.73 6.32
C LEU A 205 8.44 2.15 5.76
N SER A 206 9.27 3.00 6.35
CA SER A 206 9.44 4.40 5.94
C SER A 206 9.63 4.59 4.42
N PRO A 207 10.54 3.85 3.75
CA PRO A 207 10.74 4.02 2.31
C PRO A 207 9.51 3.66 1.49
N VAL A 208 8.79 2.61 1.88
CA VAL A 208 7.60 2.13 1.14
C VAL A 208 6.39 3.03 1.39
N ILE A 209 6.24 3.55 2.61
CA ILE A 209 5.21 4.53 2.96
C ILE A 209 5.40 5.81 2.14
N LEU A 210 6.63 6.34 2.09
CA LEU A 210 6.94 7.54 1.31
C LEU A 210 6.62 7.33 -0.17
N LEU A 211 7.05 6.21 -0.75
CA LEU A 211 6.79 5.87 -2.14
C LEU A 211 5.30 5.71 -2.43
N SER A 212 4.55 5.06 -1.52
CA SER A 212 3.09 4.94 -1.58
C SER A 212 2.42 6.29 -1.64
N PHE A 213 2.72 7.20 -0.70
CA PHE A 213 2.12 8.53 -0.70
C PHE A 213 2.50 9.36 -1.93
N ALA A 214 3.76 9.33 -2.35
CA ALA A 214 4.21 10.06 -3.54
C ALA A 214 3.50 9.58 -4.80
N ASN A 215 3.43 8.27 -5.04
CA ASN A 215 2.75 7.70 -6.19
C ASN A 215 1.25 7.99 -6.15
N ASN A 216 0.60 7.70 -5.02
CA ASN A 216 -0.84 7.89 -4.89
C ASN A 216 -1.25 9.35 -5.06
N LEU A 217 -0.53 10.29 -4.44
CA LEU A 217 -0.81 11.72 -4.60
C LEU A 217 -0.64 12.17 -6.05
N TYR A 218 0.43 11.74 -6.73
CA TYR A 218 0.63 12.06 -8.14
C TYR A 218 -0.54 11.59 -9.00
N PHE A 219 -0.95 10.33 -8.87
CA PHE A 219 -2.03 9.78 -9.70
C PHE A 219 -3.41 10.33 -9.34
N ILE A 220 -3.66 10.68 -8.07
CA ILE A 220 -4.88 11.41 -7.67
C ILE A 220 -4.92 12.76 -8.38
N CYS A 221 -3.83 13.53 -8.34
CA CYS A 221 -3.75 14.82 -9.04
C CYS A 221 -3.87 14.65 -10.56
N LEU A 222 -3.26 13.60 -11.13
CA LEU A 222 -3.33 13.31 -12.56
C LEU A 222 -4.77 13.00 -13.00
N GLN A 223 -5.48 12.18 -12.23
CA GLN A 223 -6.87 11.84 -12.50
C GLN A 223 -7.79 13.07 -12.36
N LEU A 224 -7.61 13.89 -11.33
CA LEU A 224 -8.33 15.17 -11.17
C LEU A 224 -8.08 16.13 -12.34
N LEU A 225 -6.84 16.24 -12.81
CA LEU A 225 -6.53 17.07 -13.96
C LEU A 225 -7.22 16.53 -15.23
N ASN A 226 -7.19 15.22 -15.43
CA ASN A 226 -7.86 14.60 -16.57
C ASN A 226 -9.39 14.69 -16.48
N SER A 227 -9.98 14.80 -15.29
CA SER A 227 -11.42 14.99 -15.13
C SER A 227 -11.92 16.36 -15.54
N LEU A 228 -11.02 17.32 -15.77
CA LEU A 228 -11.37 18.63 -16.35
C LEU A 228 -11.61 18.55 -17.85
N LYS A 229 -11.14 17.49 -18.52
CA LYS A 229 -11.42 17.26 -19.94
C LYS A 229 -12.86 16.75 -20.09
N PRO A 230 -13.60 17.18 -21.14
CA PRO A 230 -14.94 16.68 -21.39
C PRO A 230 -14.92 15.16 -21.54
N MET A 231 -15.77 14.47 -20.77
CA MET A 231 -16.00 13.03 -20.94
C MET A 231 -17.14 12.86 -21.93
N HIS A 232 -16.89 12.14 -23.03
CA HIS A 232 -17.86 12.02 -24.11
C HIS A 232 -18.82 10.84 -23.93
N ASP A 233 -18.39 9.80 -23.20
CA ASP A 233 -19.14 8.56 -23.04
C ASP A 233 -19.46 8.24 -21.58
N VAL A 234 -20.60 7.57 -21.35
CA VAL A 234 -21.01 7.06 -20.03
C VAL A 234 -19.96 6.08 -19.46
N TRP A 235 -19.29 5.32 -20.33
CA TRP A 235 -18.20 4.42 -19.93
C TRP A 235 -17.03 5.20 -19.33
N GLU A 236 -16.57 6.27 -19.99
CA GLU A 236 -15.42 7.06 -19.54
C GLU A 236 -15.70 7.72 -18.18
N ALA A 237 -16.91 8.25 -17.99
CA ALA A 237 -17.35 8.79 -16.70
C ALA A 237 -17.41 7.72 -15.60
N SER A 238 -17.98 6.55 -15.90
CA SER A 238 -18.09 5.44 -14.94
C SER A 238 -16.72 4.90 -14.53
N TYR A 239 -15.83 4.71 -15.51
CA TYR A 239 -14.45 4.29 -15.28
C TYR A 239 -13.69 5.30 -14.42
N PHE A 240 -13.80 6.60 -14.74
CA PHE A 240 -13.17 7.65 -13.96
C PHE A 240 -13.62 7.61 -12.50
N VAL A 241 -14.94 7.61 -12.25
CA VAL A 241 -15.48 7.58 -10.89
C VAL A 241 -14.99 6.35 -10.13
N PHE A 242 -15.00 5.17 -10.77
CA PHE A 242 -14.52 3.95 -10.15
C PHE A 242 -13.02 3.99 -9.83
N SER A 243 -12.16 4.28 -10.81
CA SER A 243 -10.70 4.30 -10.63
C SER A 243 -10.28 5.36 -9.61
N PHE A 244 -10.89 6.55 -9.67
CA PHE A 244 -10.63 7.64 -8.72
C PHE A 244 -11.06 7.29 -7.30
N THR A 245 -12.28 6.80 -7.12
CA THR A 245 -12.78 6.39 -5.80
C THR A 245 -11.94 5.27 -5.22
N TYR A 246 -11.54 4.31 -6.05
CA TYR A 246 -10.68 3.20 -5.62
C TYR A 246 -9.30 3.69 -5.17
N LEU A 247 -8.65 4.55 -5.95
CA LEU A 247 -7.34 5.11 -5.62
C LEU A 247 -7.38 5.95 -4.34
N VAL A 248 -8.34 6.87 -4.22
CA VAL A 248 -8.52 7.70 -3.02
C VAL A 248 -8.86 6.84 -1.82
N GLY A 249 -9.81 5.90 -1.95
CA GLY A 249 -10.22 5.00 -0.88
C GLY A 249 -9.06 4.16 -0.36
N ARG A 250 -8.23 3.61 -1.26
CA ARG A 250 -7.01 2.87 -0.91
C ARG A 250 -5.98 3.76 -0.20
N THR A 251 -5.76 4.97 -0.70
CA THR A 251 -4.84 5.94 -0.07
C THR A 251 -5.29 6.33 1.33
N CYS A 252 -6.59 6.60 1.51
CA CYS A 252 -7.18 6.86 2.82
C CYS A 252 -7.05 5.65 3.75
N ALA A 253 -7.23 4.42 3.24
CA ALA A 253 -7.04 3.22 4.03
C ALA A 253 -5.59 3.10 4.56
N VAL A 254 -4.58 3.34 3.71
CA VAL A 254 -3.17 3.38 4.14
C VAL A 254 -2.99 4.34 5.32
N SER A 255 -3.48 5.58 5.19
CA SER A 255 -3.39 6.61 6.23
C SER A 255 -4.11 6.22 7.52
N LEU A 256 -5.35 5.72 7.42
CA LEU A 256 -6.18 5.37 8.57
C LEU A 256 -5.59 4.19 9.35
N TYR A 257 -5.10 3.16 8.66
CA TYR A 257 -4.48 2.02 9.33
C TYR A 257 -3.14 2.39 9.96
N ALA A 258 -2.33 3.22 9.31
CA ALA A 258 -1.10 3.75 9.91
C ALA A 258 -1.41 4.59 11.17
N ALA A 259 -2.37 5.52 11.08
CA ALA A 259 -2.81 6.34 12.21
C ALA A 259 -3.37 5.51 13.37
N SER A 260 -4.03 4.39 13.07
CA SER A 260 -4.62 3.52 14.09
C SER A 260 -3.60 2.94 15.06
N ILE A 261 -2.33 2.77 14.64
CA ILE A 261 -1.24 2.33 15.54
C ILE A 261 -1.05 3.34 16.67
N ASN A 262 -0.94 4.63 16.31
CA ASN A 262 -0.78 5.74 17.25
C ASN A 262 -2.01 5.91 18.16
N ASP A 263 -3.21 5.74 17.61
CA ASP A 263 -4.44 5.83 18.40
C ASP A 263 -4.53 4.70 19.44
N GLN A 264 -4.12 3.49 19.08
CA GLN A 264 -4.12 2.36 20.03
C GLN A 264 -2.98 2.45 21.04
N SER A 265 -1.82 3.00 20.68
CA SER A 265 -0.66 3.12 21.58
C SER A 265 -0.86 4.15 22.70
N LYS A 266 -1.79 5.11 22.53
CA LYS A 266 -2.11 6.13 23.55
C LYS A 266 -3.15 5.68 24.59
N LYS A 267 -3.99 4.69 24.27
CA LYS A 267 -5.07 4.22 25.15
C LYS A 267 -4.61 3.64 26.51
N PRO A 268 -3.47 2.95 26.63
CA PRO A 268 -2.99 2.46 27.93
C PRO A 268 -2.85 3.56 28.98
N LYS A 269 -2.40 4.76 28.59
CA LYS A 269 -2.17 5.88 29.51
C LYS A 269 -3.44 6.26 30.28
N ALA A 270 -4.57 6.39 29.59
CA ALA A 270 -5.86 6.71 30.21
C ALA A 270 -6.33 5.64 31.21
N ILE A 271 -6.00 4.37 30.97
CA ILE A 271 -6.39 3.26 31.85
C ILE A 271 -5.52 3.24 33.11
N LEU A 272 -4.23 3.54 32.98
CA LEU A 272 -3.28 3.56 34.10
C LEU A 272 -3.55 4.69 35.10
N PHE A 273 -4.06 5.83 34.65
CA PHE A 273 -4.53 6.91 35.54
C PHE A 273 -5.80 6.54 36.34
N SER A 274 -6.47 5.44 36.00
CA SER A 274 -7.67 4.96 36.70
C SER A 274 -7.42 3.79 37.65
N VAL A 275 -6.14 3.50 37.96
CA VAL A 275 -5.73 2.46 38.89
C VAL A 275 -5.92 2.95 40.34
N PRO A 276 -6.44 2.11 41.26
CA PRO A 276 -6.60 2.48 42.67
C PRO A 276 -5.27 2.94 43.30
N THR A 277 -5.34 3.89 44.22
CA THR A 277 -4.16 4.53 44.85
C THR A 277 -3.21 3.51 45.50
N GLU A 278 -3.75 2.40 46.02
CA GLU A 278 -3.00 1.28 46.64
C GLU A 278 -2.11 0.53 45.65
N SER A 279 -2.43 0.57 44.36
CA SER A 279 -1.64 -0.01 43.27
C SER A 279 -0.84 1.06 42.50
N TYR A 280 -0.96 2.34 42.87
CA TYR A 280 -0.28 3.45 42.19
C TYR A 280 1.19 3.49 42.61
N GLY A 281 2.08 3.10 41.70
CA GLY A 281 3.53 3.12 41.90
C GLY A 281 4.27 3.54 40.63
N VAL A 282 5.60 3.58 40.68
CA VAL A 282 6.46 3.91 39.52
C VAL A 282 6.11 3.04 38.31
N GLU A 283 5.73 1.78 38.57
CA GLU A 283 5.34 0.78 37.56
C GLU A 283 4.01 1.06 36.85
N VAL A 284 3.16 1.96 37.36
CA VAL A 284 1.91 2.39 36.70
C VAL A 284 2.12 3.59 35.77
N ASN A 285 3.16 4.39 35.99
CA ASN A 285 3.44 5.58 35.18
C ASN A 285 4.18 5.27 33.85
N LEU A 286 3.46 4.98 32.78
CA LEU A 286 4.01 4.83 31.42
C LEU A 286 4.34 6.21 30.82
N SER A 287 5.49 6.77 31.18
CA SER A 287 6.06 7.95 30.50
C SER A 287 6.56 7.55 29.12
#